data_AF-A0A2E5AP27-F1
#
_entry.id   AF-A0A2E5AP27-F1
#
_cell.length_a   1.000
_cell.length_b   1.000
_cell.length_c   1.000
_cell.angle_alpha   90.00
_cell.angle_beta   90.00
_cell.angle_gamma   90.00
#
_symmetry.space_group_name_H-M   'P 1'
#
loop_
_entity.id
_entity.type
_entity.pdbx_description
1 polymer ?
#
loop_
_entity_poly.entity_id
_entity_poly.type
_entity_poly.pdbx_seq_one_letter_code
_entity_poly.pdbx_strand_id
1 'polypeptide(L)'
;MKYTLLFVLFILCLLPSANAQISNESEKDSLLYIFQNNDDLLPLDRLNRTVFRTAHGINPIGFGDMLNKFTNVPVISKDSSSFFKCRIPNDVHIVSFMAPENDSIASLALANFFQSLQKLPNEKVIAIVFGIKNYYNPKHITGLPFSNCTSILYCNDTSIYAQKEAAQLIMGARKNSPPNTISPGIKYILGVQQIEQKEIETNGRLRYTEASSVGITEENLNGIDSIALNGISEGAFPGCQVLVSIKGNIIYQKSFGHHTYESDANTVKNNDVYDIASITKIAGSTLLAMYLEHFNLFNVDDTLGKYIPELTGNTDYQKIIIREMMAHQAGLKSWIPFYIKTLQDGELNSQIYRSRKDSVFSLEVAENIFIDKDYTKYMYDKILSTSLGQKKYKYSDLCYYFTQKVFESIIEEGQDVFLHRAIYEPMGLQNIRYHPLKYFKKERIVPTEHDHKFRKQLIHGYVHDPGAAMLGGVGGHAGIFSNAADLASIMQLFLQNGSYAGNEFFTESIRKKFTKKQYENNRRAIGFDRPRENGGGTCDKLASQSSFGHSGFTGALAWADPRDEVIFIFLSNRVHPDQENWKIRDMNIRTDMQQVVYKALNR
;
A
#
# COMPACT_ATOMS: atom_id res chain seq x y z
N MET A 1 59.79 -19.94 53.28
CA MET A 1 60.18 -18.93 52.27
C MET A 1 59.07 -17.86 52.30
N LYS A 2 59.30 -16.55 52.55
CA LYS A 2 60.05 -15.55 51.74
C LYS A 2 59.55 -15.58 50.28
N TYR A 3 59.03 -14.57 49.57
CA TYR A 3 58.87 -13.10 49.67
C TYR A 3 57.70 -12.71 48.70
N THR A 4 57.12 -11.49 48.58
CA THR A 4 57.32 -10.15 49.18
C THR A 4 56.02 -9.31 49.11
N LEU A 5 56.00 -8.14 49.77
CA LEU A 5 54.93 -7.12 49.81
C LEU A 5 54.97 -6.14 48.61
N LEU A 6 53.84 -5.61 48.10
CA LEU A 6 53.74 -4.15 47.84
C LEU A 6 52.30 -3.61 47.68
N PHE A 7 52.11 -2.39 48.19
CA PHE A 7 50.94 -1.52 48.14
C PHE A 7 50.98 -0.63 46.88
N VAL A 8 49.81 -0.27 46.32
CA VAL A 8 49.60 1.04 45.64
C VAL A 8 48.22 1.59 46.06
N LEU A 9 48.16 2.91 46.27
CA LEU A 9 47.05 3.65 46.86
C LEU A 9 45.95 4.04 45.84
N PHE A 10 44.71 4.07 46.34
CA PHE A 10 43.70 5.15 46.18
C PHE A 10 43.74 6.08 44.95
N ILE A 11 42.62 6.12 44.21
CA ILE A 11 41.76 7.30 43.89
C ILE A 11 40.87 6.98 42.67
N LEU A 12 39.54 6.88 42.85
CA LEU A 12 38.55 7.70 42.11
C LEU A 12 37.09 7.37 42.47
N CYS A 13 36.34 8.46 42.55
CA CYS A 13 34.94 8.66 42.87
C CYS A 13 33.91 7.68 42.29
N LEU A 14 32.91 7.38 43.13
CA LEU A 14 31.47 7.41 42.82
C LEU A 14 31.09 7.54 41.33
N LEU A 15 30.76 6.41 40.70
CA LEU A 15 29.89 6.38 39.52
C LEU A 15 28.51 5.85 39.96
N PRO A 16 27.40 6.56 39.69
CA PRO A 16 26.08 5.99 39.88
C PRO A 16 25.90 4.82 38.91
N SER A 17 25.40 3.70 39.42
CA SER A 17 24.89 2.61 38.60
C SER A 17 23.90 3.14 37.57
N ALA A 18 24.20 2.98 36.29
CA ALA A 18 23.31 3.38 35.20
C ALA A 18 22.10 2.42 35.13
N ASN A 19 21.16 2.57 36.05
CA ASN A 19 19.77 2.23 35.79
C ASN A 19 19.31 3.14 34.67
N ALA A 20 19.42 2.68 33.43
CA ALA A 20 18.69 3.24 32.33
C ALA A 20 17.20 3.11 32.67
N GLN A 21 16.60 4.22 33.13
CA GLN A 21 15.16 4.30 33.24
C GLN A 21 14.57 3.92 31.89
N ILE A 22 13.66 2.96 31.90
CA ILE A 22 12.67 2.81 30.84
C ILE A 22 11.88 4.12 30.86
N SER A 23 12.31 5.09 30.06
CA SER A 23 11.53 6.30 29.82
C SER A 23 10.27 5.88 29.10
N ASN A 24 9.12 6.06 29.75
CA ASN A 24 7.83 5.68 29.20
C ASN A 24 7.70 6.25 27.79
N GLU A 25 7.33 5.42 26.81
CA GLU A 25 7.12 5.86 25.42
C GLU A 25 6.08 7.01 25.33
N SER A 26 5.20 7.14 26.33
CA SER A 26 4.27 8.27 26.48
C SER A 26 4.94 9.65 26.57
N GLU A 27 6.19 9.76 27.06
CA GLU A 27 6.92 11.04 27.05
C GLU A 27 7.54 11.35 25.68
N LYS A 28 7.85 10.35 24.86
CA LYS A 28 8.41 10.54 23.50
C LYS A 28 7.36 10.99 22.49
N ASP A 29 6.10 10.58 22.66
CA ASP A 29 5.04 10.88 21.68
C ASP A 29 4.54 12.35 21.78
N SER A 30 4.83 13.02 22.91
CA SER A 30 4.40 14.37 23.31
C SER A 30 5.25 15.50 22.70
N LEU A 31 5.11 15.73 21.39
CA LEU A 31 5.99 16.64 20.63
C LEU A 31 5.28 17.75 19.84
N LEU A 32 3.99 17.58 19.54
CA LEU A 32 3.29 18.35 18.51
C LEU A 32 2.12 19.16 19.07
N TYR A 33 2.22 20.48 18.89
CA TYR A 33 1.17 21.45 19.19
C TYR A 33 0.50 21.89 17.90
N ILE A 34 -0.82 22.09 17.96
CA ILE A 34 -1.63 22.52 16.82
C ILE A 34 -2.28 23.84 17.21
N PHE A 35 -1.78 24.92 16.62
CA PHE A 35 -2.26 26.28 16.88
C PHE A 35 -3.40 26.68 15.96
N GLN A 36 -3.48 26.09 14.76
CA GLN A 36 -4.57 26.36 13.83
C GLN A 36 -4.85 25.14 12.96
N ASN A 37 -6.13 24.90 12.69
CA ASN A 37 -6.60 23.98 11.65
C ASN A 37 -7.94 24.52 11.15
N ASN A 38 -7.91 25.39 10.15
CA ASN A 38 -9.11 25.92 9.51
C ASN A 38 -9.55 24.96 8.39
N ASP A 39 -10.82 25.04 7.98
CA ASP A 39 -11.45 24.14 7.00
C ASP A 39 -11.27 22.63 7.26
N ASP A 40 -10.95 22.27 8.52
CA ASP A 40 -10.51 20.93 8.93
C ASP A 40 -9.48 20.28 7.98
N LEU A 41 -8.52 21.08 7.49
CA LEU A 41 -7.53 20.66 6.49
C LEU A 41 -6.62 19.51 6.97
N LEU A 42 -6.33 19.45 8.28
CA LEU A 42 -5.65 18.32 8.90
C LEU A 42 -6.67 17.37 9.52
N PRO A 43 -6.46 16.05 9.41
CA PRO A 43 -5.41 15.41 8.60
C PRO A 43 -5.69 15.52 7.09
N LEU A 44 -4.66 15.35 6.26
CA LEU A 44 -4.82 15.31 4.81
C LEU A 44 -5.51 14.01 4.39
N ASP A 45 -6.80 14.14 4.06
CA ASP A 45 -7.66 13.06 3.56
C ASP A 45 -7.35 12.68 2.10
N ARG A 46 -8.25 13.01 1.16
CA ARG A 46 -8.12 12.67 -0.27
C ARG A 46 -6.85 13.31 -0.86
N LEU A 47 -5.92 12.48 -1.33
CA LEU A 47 -4.67 12.91 -1.96
C LEU A 47 -4.71 12.94 -3.50
N ASN A 48 -5.91 12.94 -4.09
CA ASN A 48 -6.14 13.29 -5.50
C ASN A 48 -6.06 14.83 -5.73
N ARG A 49 -5.04 15.46 -5.15
CA ARG A 49 -4.73 16.90 -5.22
C ARG A 49 -3.22 17.10 -5.14
N THR A 50 -2.70 18.19 -5.68
CA THR A 50 -1.26 18.47 -5.55
C THR A 50 -0.94 18.78 -4.09
N VAL A 51 0.04 18.06 -3.53
CA VAL A 51 0.67 18.39 -2.26
C VAL A 51 2.16 18.58 -2.52
N PHE A 52 2.72 19.69 -2.10
CA PHE A 52 4.15 19.99 -2.29
C PHE A 52 4.69 20.77 -1.10
N ARG A 53 6.02 20.90 -0.99
CA ARG A 53 6.64 21.56 0.16
C ARG A 53 7.75 22.53 -0.18
N THR A 54 7.93 23.53 0.66
CA THR A 54 9.14 24.38 0.73
C THR A 54 9.78 24.24 2.12
N ALA A 55 11.11 24.44 2.18
CA ALA A 55 11.89 24.34 3.41
C ALA A 55 12.64 25.65 3.72
N HIS A 56 12.55 26.10 4.96
CA HIS A 56 13.21 27.30 5.49
C HIS A 56 14.08 26.93 6.71
N GLY A 57 15.22 27.61 6.87
CA GLY A 57 16.26 27.14 7.77
C GLY A 57 16.90 25.85 7.24
N ILE A 58 17.05 24.83 8.10
CA ILE A 58 17.54 23.51 7.70
C ILE A 58 16.41 22.72 7.02
N ASN A 59 16.70 21.94 5.98
CA ASN A 59 15.71 21.05 5.37
C ASN A 59 15.40 19.85 6.29
N PRO A 60 14.15 19.67 6.76
CA PRO A 60 13.78 18.49 7.54
C PRO A 60 13.63 17.28 6.60
N ILE A 61 14.73 16.53 6.44
CA ILE A 61 14.81 15.37 5.54
C ILE A 61 13.86 14.26 6.01
N GLY A 62 13.88 13.90 7.30
CA GLY A 62 13.02 12.84 7.84
C GLY A 62 11.52 13.13 7.74
N PHE A 63 11.14 14.41 7.77
CA PHE A 63 9.77 14.86 7.52
C PHE A 63 9.40 14.61 6.06
N GLY A 64 10.28 14.99 5.14
CA GLY A 64 10.12 14.78 3.71
C GLY A 64 10.00 13.33 3.28
N ASP A 65 10.93 12.50 3.73
CA ASP A 65 10.98 11.09 3.37
C ASP A 65 9.75 10.34 3.92
N MET A 66 9.21 10.78 5.07
CA MET A 66 7.97 10.24 5.62
C MET A 66 6.73 10.73 4.86
N LEU A 67 6.63 12.02 4.49
CA LEU A 67 5.55 12.50 3.61
C LEU A 67 5.51 11.70 2.29
N ASN A 68 6.68 11.44 1.71
CA ASN A 68 6.88 10.66 0.50
C ASN A 68 6.53 9.16 0.62
N LYS A 69 6.22 8.65 1.83
CA LYS A 69 5.62 7.31 2.00
C LYS A 69 4.09 7.30 1.80
N PHE A 70 3.43 8.46 1.82
CA PHE A 70 1.96 8.60 1.76
C PHE A 70 1.46 9.21 0.45
N THR A 71 2.23 10.14 -0.15
CA THR A 71 2.10 10.58 -1.54
C THR A 71 3.37 11.32 -1.95
N ASN A 72 3.53 11.63 -3.23
CA ASN A 72 4.68 12.37 -3.74
C ASN A 72 4.56 13.85 -3.33
N VAL A 73 5.37 14.29 -2.38
CA VAL A 73 5.43 15.67 -1.89
C VAL A 73 6.78 16.31 -2.29
N PRO A 74 6.92 16.80 -3.54
CA PRO A 74 8.17 17.35 -4.03
C PRO A 74 8.58 18.59 -3.24
N VAL A 75 9.90 18.74 -3.04
CA VAL A 75 10.50 19.99 -2.55
C VAL A 75 10.62 20.95 -3.73
N ILE A 76 10.09 22.14 -3.59
CA ILE A 76 10.11 23.17 -4.64
C ILE A 76 11.05 24.30 -4.22
N SER A 77 11.83 24.82 -5.17
CA SER A 77 12.68 25.99 -4.91
C SER A 77 11.83 27.23 -4.70
N LYS A 78 12.30 28.14 -3.84
CA LYS A 78 11.60 29.40 -3.52
C LYS A 78 11.49 30.32 -4.74
N ASP A 79 12.37 30.13 -5.72
CA ASP A 79 12.44 30.94 -6.95
C ASP A 79 11.63 30.34 -8.12
N SER A 80 10.95 29.19 -7.92
CA SER A 80 10.19 28.48 -8.95
C SER A 80 8.86 29.15 -9.31
N SER A 81 8.90 30.43 -9.71
CA SER A 81 7.72 31.26 -10.03
C SER A 81 6.80 30.68 -11.11
N SER A 82 7.30 29.81 -12.00
CA SER A 82 6.49 29.07 -12.98
C SER A 82 5.59 28.02 -12.32
N PHE A 83 6.07 27.32 -11.28
CA PHE A 83 5.27 26.33 -10.56
C PHE A 83 4.08 27.00 -9.86
N PHE A 84 4.33 28.09 -9.12
CA PHE A 84 3.29 28.81 -8.38
C PHE A 84 2.19 29.40 -9.29
N LYS A 85 2.50 29.69 -10.57
CA LYS A 85 1.52 30.16 -11.57
C LYS A 85 0.58 29.08 -12.11
N CYS A 86 0.96 27.80 -12.03
CA CYS A 86 0.18 26.68 -12.58
C CYS A 86 -0.70 25.99 -11.54
N ARG A 87 -0.88 26.59 -10.36
CA ARG A 87 -1.62 26.00 -9.23
C ARG A 87 -3.13 26.09 -9.38
N ILE A 88 -3.80 25.13 -8.74
CA ILE A 88 -5.24 24.99 -8.66
C ILE A 88 -5.69 25.32 -7.22
N PRO A 89 -6.85 25.95 -6.98
CA PRO A 89 -7.28 26.38 -5.62
C PRO A 89 -7.36 25.32 -4.52
N ASN A 90 -7.23 24.02 -4.85
CA ASN A 90 -7.20 22.92 -3.87
C ASN A 90 -5.78 22.40 -3.55
N ASP A 91 -4.73 22.93 -4.19
CA ASP A 91 -3.35 22.51 -3.97
C ASP A 91 -2.85 22.90 -2.58
N VAL A 92 -2.30 21.93 -1.85
CA VAL A 92 -1.79 22.11 -0.49
C VAL A 92 -0.29 22.40 -0.51
N HIS A 93 0.10 23.53 0.10
CA HIS A 93 1.49 23.93 0.27
C HIS A 93 1.93 23.72 1.72
N ILE A 94 2.80 22.74 1.95
CA ILE A 94 3.45 22.53 3.24
C ILE A 94 4.70 23.42 3.34
N VAL A 95 4.65 24.47 4.15
CA VAL A 95 5.78 25.39 4.39
C VAL A 95 6.44 24.99 5.71
N SER A 96 7.60 24.34 5.61
CA SER A 96 8.38 23.90 6.77
C SER A 96 9.48 24.90 7.13
N PHE A 97 9.65 25.15 8.44
CA PHE A 97 10.79 25.84 9.02
C PHE A 97 11.45 24.95 10.08
N MET A 98 12.77 24.77 10.01
CA MET A 98 13.54 24.14 11.08
C MET A 98 14.71 25.04 11.46
N ALA A 99 14.79 25.40 12.74
CA ALA A 99 15.78 26.35 13.24
C ALA A 99 17.22 25.82 13.05
N PRO A 100 18.12 26.59 12.42
CA PRO A 100 19.56 26.41 12.53
C PRO A 100 20.05 26.56 13.97
N GLU A 101 21.18 25.92 14.32
CA GLU A 101 21.77 26.01 15.66
C GLU A 101 22.33 27.41 16.00
N ASN A 102 22.59 28.24 15.00
CA ASN A 102 23.07 29.61 15.17
C ASN A 102 21.90 30.59 15.21
N ASP A 103 21.68 31.25 16.36
CA ASP A 103 20.56 32.17 16.62
C ASP A 103 20.43 33.34 15.61
N SER A 104 21.56 33.88 15.14
CA SER A 104 21.56 34.98 14.16
C SER A 104 21.08 34.50 12.79
N ILE A 105 21.52 33.31 12.37
CA ILE A 105 21.08 32.67 11.12
C ILE A 105 19.61 32.24 11.26
N ALA A 106 19.21 31.71 12.42
CA ALA A 106 17.84 31.32 12.72
C ALA A 106 16.88 32.52 12.64
N SER A 107 17.27 33.67 13.19
CA SER A 107 16.46 34.92 13.15
C SER A 107 16.21 35.39 11.72
N LEU A 108 17.23 35.39 10.86
CA LEU A 108 17.07 35.75 9.44
C LEU A 108 16.25 34.72 8.66
N ALA A 109 16.51 33.43 8.89
CA ALA A 109 15.76 32.35 8.24
C ALA A 109 14.27 32.35 8.63
N LEU A 110 13.95 32.70 9.88
CA LEU A 110 12.60 32.84 10.41
C LEU A 110 11.88 34.06 9.81
N ALA A 111 12.55 35.21 9.70
CA ALA A 111 12.01 36.38 9.02
C ALA A 111 11.67 36.06 7.54
N ASN A 112 12.56 35.34 6.84
CA ASN A 112 12.33 34.88 5.47
C ASN A 112 11.18 33.86 5.36
N PHE A 113 10.92 33.07 6.40
CA PHE A 113 9.76 32.16 6.49
C PHE A 113 8.44 32.92 6.69
N PHE A 114 8.40 33.90 7.59
CA PHE A 114 7.23 34.76 7.76
C PHE A 114 6.92 35.56 6.49
N GLN A 115 7.95 36.11 5.84
CA GLN A 115 7.79 36.83 4.57
C GLN A 115 7.30 35.91 3.43
N SER A 116 7.67 34.62 3.41
CA SER A 116 7.08 33.69 2.43
C SER A 116 5.61 33.43 2.71
N LEU A 117 5.21 33.19 3.97
CA LEU A 117 3.80 32.97 4.32
C LEU A 117 2.92 34.20 4.01
N GLN A 118 3.44 35.41 4.21
CA GLN A 118 2.74 36.65 3.86
C GLN A 118 2.44 36.79 2.35
N LYS A 119 3.23 36.13 1.48
CA LYS A 119 3.04 36.15 0.02
C LYS A 119 1.98 35.15 -0.48
N LEU A 120 1.40 34.33 0.40
CA LEU A 120 0.49 33.22 0.06
C LEU A 120 -0.94 33.36 0.67
N PRO A 121 -1.59 34.55 0.65
CA PRO A 121 -2.82 34.79 1.44
C PRO A 121 -4.07 34.01 1.00
N ASN A 122 -4.07 33.38 -0.18
CA ASN A 122 -5.25 32.74 -0.78
C ASN A 122 -5.05 31.22 -1.04
N GLU A 123 -4.14 30.59 -0.32
CA GLU A 123 -3.71 29.22 -0.59
C GLU A 123 -3.96 28.29 0.62
N LYS A 124 -4.14 26.98 0.37
CA LYS A 124 -4.20 25.99 1.45
C LYS A 124 -2.80 25.72 2.00
N VAL A 125 -2.39 26.52 2.98
CA VAL A 125 -1.05 26.51 3.56
C VAL A 125 -1.03 25.76 4.89
N ILE A 126 -0.15 24.77 5.00
CA ILE A 126 0.20 24.11 6.26
C ILE A 126 1.58 24.61 6.66
N ALA A 127 1.65 25.49 7.66
CA ALA A 127 2.91 25.93 8.23
C ALA A 127 3.34 24.97 9.36
N ILE A 128 4.59 24.50 9.33
CA ILE A 128 5.16 23.71 10.43
C ILE A 128 6.52 24.23 10.87
N VAL A 129 6.67 24.42 12.18
CA VAL A 129 7.87 24.98 12.82
C VAL A 129 8.51 23.92 13.71
N PHE A 130 9.78 23.60 13.48
CA PHE A 130 10.58 22.67 14.28
C PHE A 130 11.64 23.42 15.11
N GLY A 131 11.66 23.17 16.42
CA GLY A 131 12.87 23.32 17.23
C GLY A 131 13.27 24.72 17.70
N ILE A 132 12.33 25.65 17.88
CA ILE A 132 12.66 26.97 18.47
C ILE A 132 12.90 26.80 19.98
N LYS A 133 14.14 26.43 20.34
CA LYS A 133 14.55 26.08 21.71
C LYS A 133 14.83 27.28 22.62
N ASN A 134 15.03 28.49 22.09
CA ASN A 134 15.40 29.66 22.90
C ASN A 134 14.16 30.37 23.48
N TYR A 135 13.89 30.08 24.77
CA TYR A 135 12.62 30.28 25.47
C TYR A 135 12.19 31.73 25.80
N TYR A 136 13.00 32.76 25.50
CA TYR A 136 12.83 34.10 26.09
C TYR A 136 12.36 35.23 25.16
N ASN A 137 12.02 34.95 23.90
CA ASN A 137 11.36 35.95 23.06
C ASN A 137 10.18 35.37 22.25
N PRO A 138 8.97 35.36 22.82
CA PRO A 138 7.75 34.89 22.14
C PRO A 138 7.44 35.56 20.79
N LYS A 139 8.03 36.74 20.51
CA LYS A 139 7.90 37.44 19.22
C LYS A 139 8.34 36.59 18.03
N HIS A 140 9.15 35.54 18.24
CA HIS A 140 9.56 34.58 17.21
C HIS A 140 8.47 33.59 16.77
N ILE A 141 7.29 33.57 17.41
CA ILE A 141 6.13 32.78 16.92
C ILE A 141 4.87 33.64 16.83
N THR A 142 4.69 34.66 17.69
CA THR A 142 3.55 35.59 17.59
C THR A 142 3.58 36.48 16.32
N GLY A 143 4.69 36.47 15.57
CA GLY A 143 4.80 37.12 14.26
C GLY A 143 4.35 36.26 13.07
N LEU A 144 3.87 35.03 13.30
CA LEU A 144 3.26 34.22 12.25
C LEU A 144 2.02 34.91 11.66
N PRO A 145 1.87 34.96 10.33
CA PRO A 145 0.64 35.46 9.71
C PRO A 145 -0.45 34.38 9.79
N PHE A 146 -1.09 34.25 10.96
CA PHE A 146 -2.17 33.26 11.22
C PHE A 146 -3.29 33.34 10.17
N SER A 147 -3.63 34.55 9.70
CA SER A 147 -4.59 34.80 8.62
C SER A 147 -4.24 34.21 7.26
N ASN A 148 -2.95 33.91 7.01
CA ASN A 148 -2.44 33.43 5.72
C ASN A 148 -2.13 31.94 5.72
N CYS A 149 -2.28 31.27 6.87
CA CYS A 149 -2.12 29.84 7.00
C CYS A 149 -3.50 29.20 7.13
N THR A 150 -3.71 28.01 6.57
CA THR A 150 -4.91 27.22 6.90
C THR A 150 -4.67 26.46 8.20
N SER A 151 -3.51 25.82 8.33
CA SER A 151 -3.12 25.08 9.52
C SER A 151 -1.71 25.44 9.97
N ILE A 152 -1.49 25.46 11.29
CA ILE A 152 -0.20 25.82 11.92
C ILE A 152 0.13 24.78 12.98
N LEU A 153 1.29 24.13 12.82
CA LEU A 153 1.84 23.16 13.76
C LEU A 153 3.18 23.65 14.31
N TYR A 154 3.44 23.32 15.58
CA TYR A 154 4.73 23.53 16.21
C TYR A 154 5.23 22.22 16.83
N CYS A 155 6.47 21.87 16.49
CA CYS A 155 7.21 20.73 17.03
C CYS A 155 8.37 21.28 17.89
N ASN A 156 8.42 20.91 19.17
CA ASN A 156 9.49 21.34 20.07
C ASN A 156 10.84 20.64 19.82
N ASP A 157 10.82 19.51 19.10
CA ASP A 157 11.99 18.69 18.77
C ASP A 157 12.33 18.76 17.26
N THR A 158 13.63 18.66 16.96
CA THR A 158 14.21 18.61 15.61
C THR A 158 14.64 17.22 15.18
N SER A 159 14.55 16.21 16.07
CA SER A 159 14.98 14.84 15.78
C SER A 159 14.29 14.26 14.54
N ILE A 160 14.96 13.30 13.88
CA ILE A 160 14.36 12.55 12.75
C ILE A 160 13.07 11.83 13.18
N TYR A 161 12.97 11.40 14.44
CA TYR A 161 11.74 10.85 15.01
C TYR A 161 10.61 11.90 14.99
N ALA A 162 10.83 13.06 15.62
CA ALA A 162 9.86 14.14 15.66
C ALA A 162 9.42 14.63 14.27
N GLN A 163 10.38 14.71 13.34
CA GLN A 163 10.13 15.02 11.93
C GLN A 163 9.24 13.98 11.25
N LYS A 164 9.51 12.68 11.41
CA LYS A 164 8.64 11.61 10.89
C LYS A 164 7.23 11.75 11.49
N GLU A 165 7.14 11.86 12.82
CA GLU A 165 5.89 11.95 13.55
C GLU A 165 5.01 13.13 13.14
N ALA A 166 5.61 14.27 12.81
CA ALA A 166 4.90 15.41 12.23
C ALA A 166 4.28 15.11 10.86
N ALA A 167 5.01 14.40 9.99
CA ALA A 167 4.49 13.99 8.68
C ALA A 167 3.36 12.97 8.80
N GLN A 168 3.47 12.03 9.75
CA GLN A 168 2.42 11.04 10.03
C GLN A 168 1.12 11.69 10.48
N LEU A 169 1.20 12.73 11.33
CA LEU A 169 0.04 13.50 11.78
C LEU A 169 -0.58 14.27 10.60
N ILE A 170 0.23 14.99 9.82
CA ILE A 170 -0.26 15.74 8.65
C ILE A 170 -0.97 14.82 7.64
N MET A 171 -0.49 13.58 7.47
CA MET A 171 -1.12 12.61 6.57
C MET A 171 -2.28 11.83 7.20
N GLY A 172 -2.53 11.96 8.51
CA GLY A 172 -3.62 11.27 9.23
C GLY A 172 -3.31 9.84 9.66
N ALA A 173 -2.05 9.42 9.58
CA ALA A 173 -1.58 8.12 10.05
C ALA A 173 -1.38 8.05 11.57
N ARG A 174 -1.45 9.18 12.28
CA ARG A 174 -1.57 9.22 13.74
C ARG A 174 -2.45 10.39 14.17
N LYS A 175 -3.07 10.26 15.34
CA LYS A 175 -3.63 11.39 16.07
C LYS A 175 -2.54 12.26 16.70
N ASN A 176 -2.90 13.46 17.15
CA ASN A 176 -1.97 14.29 17.92
C ASN A 176 -1.85 13.80 19.37
N SER A 177 -0.65 13.96 19.94
CA SER A 177 -0.35 13.67 21.35
C SER A 177 0.18 14.96 21.99
N PRO A 178 -0.70 15.79 22.61
CA PRO A 178 -0.29 16.94 23.40
C PRO A 178 0.64 16.53 24.56
N PRO A 179 1.62 17.34 24.96
CA PRO A 179 2.27 17.20 26.25
C PRO A 179 1.30 17.53 27.39
N ASN A 180 1.24 16.67 28.41
CA ASN A 180 0.46 16.92 29.64
C ASN A 180 0.86 18.25 30.34
N THR A 181 2.09 18.72 30.11
CA THR A 181 2.62 20.00 30.59
C THR A 181 3.07 20.87 29.43
N ILE A 182 2.26 21.88 29.12
CA ILE A 182 2.59 22.90 28.11
C ILE A 182 3.77 23.74 28.61
N SER A 183 4.85 23.85 27.83
CA SER A 183 6.02 24.63 28.22
C SER A 183 5.70 26.14 28.33
N PRO A 184 6.34 26.91 29.23
CA PRO A 184 5.94 28.30 29.50
C PRO A 184 5.91 29.21 28.27
N GLY A 185 6.84 29.03 27.33
CA GLY A 185 6.86 29.78 26.07
C GLY A 185 5.66 29.47 25.17
N ILE A 186 5.23 28.20 25.10
CA ILE A 186 4.04 27.81 24.34
C ILE A 186 2.77 28.27 25.04
N LYS A 187 2.72 28.17 26.37
CA LYS A 187 1.59 28.71 27.16
C LYS A 187 1.43 30.23 26.97
N TYR A 188 2.53 30.97 26.85
CA TYR A 188 2.49 32.39 26.50
C TYR A 188 1.96 32.61 25.07
N ILE A 189 2.43 31.84 24.07
CA ILE A 189 1.98 31.97 22.67
C ILE A 189 0.47 31.72 22.56
N LEU A 190 -0.01 30.61 23.14
CA LEU A 190 -1.43 30.27 23.21
C LEU A 190 -2.24 31.39 23.89
N GLY A 191 -1.76 31.90 25.03
CA GLY A 191 -2.42 32.99 25.77
C GLY A 191 -2.47 34.33 25.03
N VAL A 192 -1.39 34.72 24.33
CA VAL A 192 -1.33 35.98 23.56
C VAL A 192 -2.16 35.92 22.28
N GLN A 193 -2.20 34.77 21.62
CA GLN A 193 -3.03 34.57 20.42
C GLN A 193 -4.48 34.19 20.74
N GLN A 194 -4.80 33.92 22.01
CA GLN A 194 -6.11 33.39 22.47
C GLN A 194 -6.49 32.09 21.74
N ILE A 195 -5.51 31.21 21.53
CA ILE A 195 -5.64 29.95 20.81
C ILE A 195 -5.79 28.79 21.80
N GLU A 196 -6.84 27.99 21.61
CA GLU A 196 -6.97 26.67 22.22
C GLU A 196 -6.30 25.61 21.33
N GLN A 197 -5.70 24.60 21.95
CA GLN A 197 -5.09 23.49 21.21
C GLN A 197 -6.18 22.63 20.57
N LYS A 198 -6.09 22.42 19.26
CA LYS A 198 -6.97 21.49 18.56
C LYS A 198 -6.51 20.04 18.72
N GLU A 199 -7.47 19.14 18.86
CA GLU A 199 -7.29 17.69 18.71
C GLU A 199 -7.43 17.30 17.23
N ILE A 200 -6.64 16.33 16.79
CA ILE A 200 -6.64 15.78 15.42
C ILE A 200 -6.62 14.26 15.55
N GLU A 201 -7.65 13.61 15.04
CA GLU A 201 -7.73 12.15 14.98
C GLU A 201 -7.08 11.56 13.73
N THR A 202 -6.88 10.25 13.73
CA THR A 202 -6.44 9.52 12.53
C THR A 202 -7.57 9.42 11.50
N ASN A 203 -7.23 9.52 10.22
CA ASN A 203 -8.17 9.27 9.11
C ASN A 203 -8.06 7.84 8.54
N GLY A 204 -7.42 6.94 9.29
CA GLY A 204 -7.30 5.51 9.01
C GLY A 204 -5.99 5.06 8.35
N ARG A 205 -5.15 5.98 7.85
CA ARG A 205 -3.87 5.61 7.23
C ARG A 205 -2.96 4.79 8.15
N LEU A 206 -2.18 3.89 7.56
CA LEU A 206 -1.19 3.09 8.27
C LEU A 206 -0.03 3.95 8.84
N ARG A 207 0.25 3.85 10.14
CA ARG A 207 1.41 4.49 10.81
C ARG A 207 2.67 3.68 10.57
N TYR A 208 3.78 4.30 10.17
CA TYR A 208 5.10 3.68 10.20
C TYR A 208 5.75 3.93 11.57
N THR A 209 6.07 2.88 12.32
CA THR A 209 6.61 3.00 13.67
C THR A 209 7.41 1.74 14.04
N GLU A 210 8.17 1.79 15.13
CA GLU A 210 8.94 0.64 15.61
C GLU A 210 8.01 -0.39 16.28
N ALA A 211 8.43 -1.67 16.32
CA ALA A 211 7.63 -2.77 16.87
C ALA A 211 7.25 -2.58 18.36
N SER A 212 8.06 -1.84 19.14
CA SER A 212 7.78 -1.57 20.56
C SER A 212 6.44 -0.88 20.78
N SER A 213 6.02 -0.04 19.84
CA SER A 213 4.75 0.71 19.88
C SER A 213 3.48 -0.16 19.93
N VAL A 214 3.58 -1.46 19.62
CA VAL A 214 2.50 -2.46 19.77
C VAL A 214 2.83 -3.56 20.79
N GLY A 215 3.88 -3.39 21.58
CA GLY A 215 4.33 -4.33 22.62
C GLY A 215 5.16 -5.52 22.10
N ILE A 216 5.81 -5.39 20.94
CA ILE A 216 6.64 -6.43 20.31
C ILE A 216 8.10 -5.97 20.27
N THR A 217 9.07 -6.85 20.52
CA THR A 217 10.49 -6.53 20.32
C THR A 217 10.91 -6.83 18.88
N GLU A 218 11.87 -6.09 18.33
CA GLU A 218 12.43 -6.37 16.99
C GLU A 218 12.94 -7.81 16.87
N GLU A 219 13.51 -8.35 17.96
CA GLU A 219 13.98 -9.73 18.05
C GLU A 219 12.88 -10.76 17.78
N ASN A 220 11.63 -10.47 18.15
CA ASN A 220 10.49 -11.36 17.86
C ASN A 220 10.22 -11.49 16.36
N LEU A 221 10.66 -10.53 15.55
CA LEU A 221 10.45 -10.50 14.09
C LEU A 221 11.66 -10.97 13.29
N ASN A 222 12.82 -11.19 13.92
CA ASN A 222 14.06 -11.67 13.26
C ASN A 222 13.87 -13.00 12.50
N GLY A 223 12.92 -13.84 12.91
CA GLY A 223 12.56 -15.05 12.18
C GLY A 223 12.10 -14.78 10.75
N ILE A 224 11.49 -13.62 10.47
CA ILE A 224 11.09 -13.22 9.10
C ILE A 224 12.34 -13.01 8.23
N ASP A 225 13.35 -12.29 8.73
CA ASP A 225 14.62 -12.09 8.04
C ASP A 225 15.31 -13.43 7.72
N SER A 226 15.38 -14.34 8.70
CA SER A 226 15.97 -15.67 8.52
C SER A 226 15.23 -16.50 7.46
N ILE A 227 13.90 -16.52 7.48
CA ILE A 227 13.09 -17.27 6.49
C ILE A 227 13.20 -16.63 5.09
N ALA A 228 13.27 -15.30 4.99
CA ALA A 228 13.46 -14.59 3.72
C ALA A 228 14.81 -14.91 3.08
N LEU A 229 15.90 -14.82 3.86
CA LEU A 229 17.25 -15.13 3.41
C LEU A 229 17.40 -16.61 3.05
N ASN A 230 16.83 -17.53 3.84
CA ASN A 230 16.81 -18.96 3.52
C ASN A 230 16.01 -19.26 2.23
N GLY A 231 14.90 -18.55 2.00
CA GLY A 231 14.15 -18.64 0.74
C GLY A 231 14.97 -18.22 -0.48
N ILE A 232 15.84 -17.21 -0.33
CA ILE A 232 16.74 -16.76 -1.40
C ILE A 232 17.89 -17.75 -1.61
N SER A 233 18.56 -18.22 -0.55
CA SER A 233 19.68 -19.17 -0.66
C SER A 233 19.27 -20.51 -1.25
N GLU A 234 18.06 -20.98 -0.94
CA GLU A 234 17.49 -22.21 -1.52
C GLU A 234 16.91 -21.99 -2.93
N GLY A 235 16.94 -20.77 -3.48
CA GLY A 235 16.40 -20.48 -4.82
C GLY A 235 14.88 -20.64 -4.91
N ALA A 236 14.14 -20.32 -3.85
CA ALA A 236 12.68 -20.24 -3.88
C ALA A 236 12.17 -18.96 -4.56
N PHE A 237 12.97 -17.90 -4.56
CA PHE A 237 12.79 -16.66 -5.31
C PHE A 237 14.11 -15.85 -5.30
N PRO A 238 14.40 -15.01 -6.32
CA PRO A 238 15.56 -14.13 -6.32
C PRO A 238 15.55 -13.06 -5.23
N GLY A 239 14.35 -12.58 -4.88
CA GLY A 239 14.15 -11.53 -3.89
C GLY A 239 12.68 -11.36 -3.51
N CYS A 240 12.43 -10.60 -2.44
CA CYS A 240 11.09 -10.37 -1.92
C CYS A 240 10.94 -9.04 -1.17
N GLN A 241 9.70 -8.58 -1.02
CA GLN A 241 9.28 -7.59 -0.04
C GLN A 241 8.41 -8.27 1.02
N VAL A 242 8.59 -7.91 2.29
CA VAL A 242 7.75 -8.36 3.40
C VAL A 242 7.32 -7.16 4.24
N LEU A 243 6.02 -7.07 4.53
CA LEU A 243 5.44 -6.03 5.38
C LEU A 243 4.48 -6.66 6.40
N VAL A 244 4.63 -6.24 7.66
CA VAL A 244 3.71 -6.57 8.75
C VAL A 244 3.14 -5.28 9.33
N SER A 245 1.81 -5.22 9.41
CA SER A 245 1.10 -4.20 10.16
C SER A 245 0.26 -4.84 11.27
N ILE A 246 0.18 -4.17 12.41
CA ILE A 246 -0.57 -4.60 13.61
C ILE A 246 -1.31 -3.38 14.17
N LYS A 247 -2.64 -3.47 14.32
CA LYS A 247 -3.47 -2.36 14.86
C LYS A 247 -3.26 -1.04 14.12
N GLY A 248 -3.16 -1.10 12.79
CA GLY A 248 -2.87 0.06 11.93
C GLY A 248 -1.43 0.57 11.92
N ASN A 249 -0.50 -0.10 12.62
CA ASN A 249 0.92 0.27 12.66
C ASN A 249 1.76 -0.69 11.80
N ILE A 250 2.37 -0.21 10.72
CA ILE A 250 3.44 -0.89 9.99
C ILE A 250 4.68 -0.91 10.90
N ILE A 251 4.95 -2.08 11.48
CA ILE A 251 6.07 -2.33 12.39
C ILE A 251 7.25 -3.06 11.71
N TYR A 252 7.04 -3.53 10.49
CA TYR A 252 8.05 -4.22 9.70
C TYR A 252 7.84 -3.93 8.22
N GLN A 253 8.87 -3.46 7.53
CA GLN A 253 8.86 -3.23 6.07
C GLN A 253 10.27 -3.41 5.50
N LYS A 254 10.63 -4.64 5.10
CA LYS A 254 11.96 -4.97 4.56
C LYS A 254 11.87 -5.55 3.15
N SER A 255 12.95 -5.34 2.39
CA SER A 255 13.20 -5.92 1.08
C SER A 255 14.47 -6.77 1.14
N PHE A 256 14.49 -7.90 0.43
CA PHE A 256 15.62 -8.84 0.42
C PHE A 256 15.92 -9.31 -1.00
N GLY A 257 17.20 -9.60 -1.27
CA GLY A 257 17.64 -10.18 -2.54
C GLY A 257 17.59 -9.21 -3.72
N HIS A 258 17.49 -9.80 -4.92
CA HIS A 258 17.59 -9.07 -6.19
C HIS A 258 16.39 -9.36 -7.10
N HIS A 259 16.29 -8.64 -8.20
CA HIS A 259 15.22 -8.78 -9.19
C HIS A 259 15.30 -10.10 -9.98
N THR A 260 16.51 -10.60 -10.23
CA THR A 260 16.83 -11.86 -10.89
C THR A 260 18.00 -12.54 -10.16
N TYR A 261 18.42 -13.73 -10.60
CA TYR A 261 19.58 -14.43 -10.01
C TYR A 261 20.94 -13.93 -10.55
N GLU A 262 20.95 -12.98 -11.49
CA GLU A 262 22.16 -12.53 -12.15
C GLU A 262 23.01 -11.62 -11.25
N SER A 263 24.33 -11.60 -11.48
CA SER A 263 25.29 -10.89 -10.61
C SER A 263 25.21 -9.36 -10.70
N ASP A 264 24.63 -8.83 -11.76
CA ASP A 264 24.38 -7.40 -12.00
C ASP A 264 22.90 -7.00 -11.77
N ALA A 265 22.08 -7.91 -11.23
CA ALA A 265 20.67 -7.68 -10.98
C ALA A 265 20.40 -6.56 -9.96
N ASN A 266 19.36 -5.76 -10.21
CA ASN A 266 18.93 -4.72 -9.26
C ASN A 266 18.55 -5.33 -7.90
N THR A 267 19.07 -4.76 -6.81
CA THR A 267 18.61 -5.08 -5.45
C THR A 267 17.16 -4.65 -5.25
N VAL A 268 16.33 -5.49 -4.61
CA VAL A 268 14.92 -5.18 -4.33
C VAL A 268 14.82 -4.00 -3.35
N LYS A 269 13.98 -3.03 -3.68
CA LYS A 269 13.65 -1.85 -2.86
C LYS A 269 12.18 -1.88 -2.45
N ASN A 270 11.85 -1.22 -1.35
CA ASN A 270 10.48 -1.11 -0.83
C ASN A 270 9.50 -0.36 -1.77
N ASN A 271 10.01 0.31 -2.81
CA ASN A 271 9.23 0.99 -3.85
C ASN A 271 9.28 0.28 -5.22
N ASP A 272 9.86 -0.91 -5.31
CA ASP A 272 9.72 -1.73 -6.51
C ASP A 272 8.33 -2.38 -6.55
N VAL A 273 7.83 -2.65 -7.76
CA VAL A 273 6.49 -3.20 -7.98
C VAL A 273 6.55 -4.61 -8.57
N TYR A 274 5.76 -5.51 -8.01
CA TYR A 274 5.61 -6.89 -8.43
C TYR A 274 4.26 -7.09 -9.13
N ASP A 275 4.19 -7.98 -10.10
CA ASP A 275 2.91 -8.54 -10.55
C ASP A 275 2.30 -9.34 -9.38
N ILE A 276 1.17 -8.87 -8.85
CA ILE A 276 0.50 -9.52 -7.70
C ILE A 276 -0.42 -10.67 -8.14
N ALA A 277 -0.48 -10.96 -9.44
CA ALA A 277 -1.24 -12.02 -10.08
C ALA A 277 -2.68 -12.08 -9.54
N SER A 278 -3.10 -13.24 -9.02
CA SER A 278 -4.45 -13.46 -8.49
C SER A 278 -4.85 -12.62 -7.28
N ILE A 279 -3.96 -11.84 -6.66
CA ILE A 279 -4.36 -10.81 -5.68
C ILE A 279 -5.14 -9.68 -6.36
N THR A 280 -4.98 -9.49 -7.68
CA THR A 280 -5.85 -8.62 -8.52
C THR A 280 -7.34 -8.86 -8.28
N LYS A 281 -7.73 -10.11 -7.99
CA LYS A 281 -9.12 -10.48 -7.65
C LYS A 281 -9.65 -9.70 -6.44
N ILE A 282 -8.83 -9.53 -5.40
CA ILE A 282 -9.24 -8.82 -4.18
C ILE A 282 -8.90 -7.32 -4.24
N ALA A 283 -7.76 -6.94 -4.83
CA ALA A 283 -7.32 -5.56 -4.92
C ALA A 283 -8.03 -4.74 -6.03
N GLY A 284 -8.59 -5.41 -7.03
CA GLY A 284 -9.36 -4.83 -8.13
C GLY A 284 -10.82 -5.27 -8.08
N SER A 285 -11.15 -6.44 -8.63
CA SER A 285 -12.54 -6.83 -8.90
C SER A 285 -13.44 -6.94 -7.64
N THR A 286 -12.95 -7.50 -6.53
CA THR A 286 -13.76 -7.62 -5.30
C THR A 286 -13.93 -6.27 -4.62
N LEU A 287 -12.88 -5.43 -4.63
CA LEU A 287 -12.96 -4.06 -4.15
C LEU A 287 -13.97 -3.23 -4.95
N LEU A 288 -13.96 -3.36 -6.29
CA LEU A 288 -14.92 -2.70 -7.18
C LEU A 288 -16.35 -3.22 -6.96
N ALA A 289 -16.54 -4.53 -6.76
CA ALA A 289 -17.84 -5.10 -6.38
C ALA A 289 -18.39 -4.50 -5.08
N MET A 290 -17.55 -4.39 -4.04
CA MET A 290 -17.93 -3.80 -2.75
C MET A 290 -18.26 -2.31 -2.88
N TYR A 291 -17.49 -1.57 -3.68
CA TYR A 291 -17.69 -0.15 -3.97
C TYR A 291 -19.00 0.10 -4.74
N LEU A 292 -19.25 -0.64 -5.83
CA LEU A 292 -20.47 -0.48 -6.63
C LEU A 292 -21.74 -0.90 -5.84
N GLU A 293 -21.62 -1.87 -4.92
CA GLU A 293 -22.73 -2.24 -4.04
C GLU A 293 -23.00 -1.22 -2.93
N HIS A 294 -21.97 -0.49 -2.47
CA HIS A 294 -22.15 0.64 -1.54
C HIS A 294 -22.99 1.76 -2.16
N PHE A 295 -22.81 2.03 -3.45
CA PHE A 295 -23.63 2.98 -4.20
C PHE A 295 -24.94 2.39 -4.77
N ASN A 296 -25.31 1.15 -4.42
CA ASN A 296 -26.48 0.42 -4.93
C ASN A 296 -26.53 0.23 -6.46
N LEU A 297 -25.39 0.36 -7.15
CA LEU A 297 -25.27 0.14 -8.60
C LEU A 297 -25.11 -1.34 -8.95
N PHE A 298 -24.58 -2.12 -8.00
CA PHE A 298 -24.33 -3.55 -8.12
C PHE A 298 -24.94 -4.30 -6.93
N ASN A 299 -25.44 -5.51 -7.13
CA ASN A 299 -25.80 -6.44 -6.05
C ASN A 299 -25.25 -7.83 -6.38
N VAL A 300 -24.51 -8.40 -5.43
CA VAL A 300 -23.83 -9.68 -5.61
C VAL A 300 -24.80 -10.87 -5.71
N ASP A 301 -26.06 -10.72 -5.30
CA ASP A 301 -27.12 -11.74 -5.42
C ASP A 301 -27.84 -11.73 -6.78
N ASP A 302 -27.56 -10.75 -7.65
CA ASP A 302 -28.08 -10.73 -9.01
C ASP A 302 -27.38 -11.76 -9.92
N THR A 303 -28.00 -12.01 -11.08
CA THR A 303 -27.48 -12.91 -12.11
C THR A 303 -26.70 -12.17 -13.19
N LEU A 304 -25.78 -12.86 -13.89
CA LEU A 304 -25.07 -12.29 -15.04
C LEU A 304 -26.00 -11.70 -16.11
N GLY A 305 -27.11 -12.40 -16.40
CA GLY A 305 -28.07 -11.98 -17.42
C GLY A 305 -28.74 -10.62 -17.15
N LYS A 306 -28.67 -10.11 -15.90
CA LYS A 306 -29.14 -8.77 -15.56
C LYS A 306 -28.22 -7.66 -16.09
N TYR A 307 -26.90 -7.88 -16.03
CA TYR A 307 -25.89 -6.85 -16.29
C TYR A 307 -25.23 -6.95 -17.67
N ILE A 308 -25.13 -8.17 -18.20
CA ILE A 308 -24.52 -8.48 -19.49
C ILE A 308 -25.42 -9.43 -20.32
N PRO A 309 -26.69 -9.05 -20.58
CA PRO A 309 -27.63 -9.85 -21.37
C PRO A 309 -27.15 -10.08 -22.82
N GLU A 310 -26.44 -9.11 -23.41
CA GLU A 310 -25.86 -9.19 -24.75
C GLU A 310 -24.79 -10.28 -24.86
N LEU A 311 -24.05 -10.54 -23.78
CA LEU A 311 -23.04 -11.59 -23.71
C LEU A 311 -23.59 -12.95 -23.29
N THR A 312 -24.60 -12.98 -22.40
CA THR A 312 -25.02 -14.22 -21.72
C THR A 312 -26.44 -14.69 -22.02
N GLY A 313 -27.34 -13.83 -22.53
CA GLY A 313 -28.80 -14.03 -22.54
C GLY A 313 -29.32 -15.24 -23.32
N ASN A 314 -28.54 -15.81 -24.24
CA ASN A 314 -28.88 -17.02 -24.99
C ASN A 314 -28.17 -18.29 -24.48
N THR A 315 -27.63 -18.25 -23.26
CA THR A 315 -26.83 -19.34 -22.67
C THR A 315 -27.27 -19.66 -21.24
N ASP A 316 -26.83 -20.79 -20.68
CA ASP A 316 -27.04 -21.11 -19.26
C ASP A 316 -26.32 -20.13 -18.32
N TYR A 317 -25.31 -19.39 -18.81
CA TYR A 317 -24.54 -18.44 -18.01
C TYR A 317 -25.40 -17.26 -17.51
N GLN A 318 -26.49 -16.91 -18.20
CA GLN A 318 -27.39 -15.83 -17.78
C GLN A 318 -27.97 -16.04 -16.37
N LYS A 319 -28.08 -17.30 -15.92
CA LYS A 319 -28.68 -17.71 -14.64
C LYS A 319 -27.66 -17.80 -13.50
N ILE A 320 -26.37 -17.59 -13.77
CA ILE A 320 -25.33 -17.68 -12.75
C ILE A 320 -25.43 -16.45 -11.83
N ILE A 321 -25.59 -16.71 -10.52
CA ILE A 321 -25.58 -15.68 -9.48
C ILE A 321 -24.14 -15.25 -9.21
N ILE A 322 -23.90 -13.94 -9.05
CA ILE A 322 -22.54 -13.40 -8.98
C ILE A 322 -21.83 -13.81 -7.66
N ARG A 323 -22.58 -13.96 -6.56
CA ARG A 323 -22.12 -14.58 -5.30
C ARG A 323 -21.54 -15.98 -5.54
N GLU A 324 -22.20 -16.79 -6.35
CA GLU A 324 -21.78 -18.16 -6.62
C GLU A 324 -20.47 -18.22 -7.41
N MET A 325 -20.25 -17.34 -8.38
CA MET A 325 -18.97 -17.34 -9.13
C MET A 325 -17.83 -16.77 -8.30
N MET A 326 -18.05 -15.68 -7.56
CA MET A 326 -17.01 -15.03 -6.75
C MET A 326 -16.63 -15.88 -5.53
N ALA A 327 -17.52 -16.75 -5.05
CA ALA A 327 -17.22 -17.79 -4.07
C ALA A 327 -16.63 -19.08 -4.69
N HIS A 328 -16.38 -19.10 -6.01
CA HIS A 328 -15.87 -20.25 -6.77
C HIS A 328 -16.76 -21.51 -6.69
N GLN A 329 -18.07 -21.33 -6.80
CA GLN A 329 -19.07 -22.40 -6.68
C GLN A 329 -20.12 -22.43 -7.81
N ALA A 330 -20.04 -21.54 -8.79
CA ALA A 330 -20.93 -21.50 -9.97
C ALA A 330 -20.76 -22.67 -10.99
N GLY A 331 -19.99 -23.71 -10.68
CA GLY A 331 -19.77 -24.85 -11.58
C GLY A 331 -18.83 -24.58 -12.78
N LEU A 332 -18.21 -23.39 -12.86
CA LEU A 332 -17.32 -22.99 -13.95
C LEU A 332 -16.11 -23.93 -14.14
N LYS A 333 -15.54 -23.97 -15.36
CA LYS A 333 -14.21 -24.56 -15.57
C LYS A 333 -13.17 -23.72 -14.84
N SER A 334 -12.08 -24.34 -14.37
CA SER A 334 -11.08 -23.63 -13.57
C SER A 334 -10.30 -22.60 -14.40
N TRP A 335 -9.82 -23.03 -15.55
CA TRP A 335 -8.98 -22.24 -16.44
C TRP A 335 -9.16 -22.73 -17.88
N ILE A 336 -8.91 -21.86 -18.86
CA ILE A 336 -8.89 -22.19 -20.28
C ILE A 336 -7.58 -21.60 -20.85
N PRO A 337 -6.67 -22.41 -21.41
CA PRO A 337 -5.42 -21.93 -21.98
C PRO A 337 -5.65 -21.37 -23.40
N PHE A 338 -6.26 -20.19 -23.50
CA PHE A 338 -6.63 -19.58 -24.78
C PHE A 338 -5.45 -19.48 -25.76
N TYR A 339 -4.27 -19.10 -25.27
CA TYR A 339 -3.05 -18.97 -26.06
C TYR A 339 -2.63 -20.24 -26.81
N ILE A 340 -2.97 -21.45 -26.34
CA ILE A 340 -2.58 -22.69 -27.03
C ILE A 340 -3.20 -22.75 -28.44
N LYS A 341 -4.36 -22.13 -28.65
CA LYS A 341 -5.01 -22.05 -29.97
C LYS A 341 -4.53 -20.88 -30.84
N THR A 342 -3.60 -20.07 -30.33
CA THR A 342 -2.95 -18.98 -31.09
C THR A 342 -1.52 -19.31 -31.51
N LEU A 343 -1.03 -20.50 -31.17
CA LEU A 343 0.27 -21.00 -31.60
C LEU A 343 0.14 -21.92 -32.82
N GLN A 344 1.08 -21.78 -33.76
CA GLN A 344 1.30 -22.67 -34.90
C GLN A 344 2.73 -23.21 -34.81
N ASP A 345 2.88 -24.54 -34.78
CA ASP A 345 4.18 -25.24 -34.67
C ASP A 345 5.04 -24.77 -33.47
N GLY A 346 4.36 -24.29 -32.41
CA GLY A 346 4.98 -23.75 -31.19
C GLY A 346 5.24 -22.24 -31.21
N GLU A 347 5.05 -21.57 -32.34
CA GLU A 347 5.30 -20.13 -32.55
C GLU A 347 4.02 -19.31 -32.69
N LEU A 348 4.12 -17.98 -32.50
CA LEU A 348 2.98 -17.07 -32.55
C LEU A 348 2.36 -17.02 -33.95
N ASN A 349 1.07 -17.37 -34.08
CA ASN A 349 0.37 -17.30 -35.36
C ASN A 349 0.27 -15.85 -35.86
N SER A 350 0.89 -15.56 -37.00
CA SER A 350 0.95 -14.23 -37.60
C SER A 350 -0.39 -13.74 -38.17
N GLN A 351 -1.46 -14.53 -38.16
CA GLN A 351 -2.82 -14.04 -38.41
C GLN A 351 -3.50 -13.51 -37.14
N ILE A 352 -2.98 -13.86 -35.95
CA ILE A 352 -3.53 -13.50 -34.64
C ILE A 352 -2.64 -12.45 -33.94
N TYR A 353 -1.34 -12.40 -34.26
CA TYR A 353 -0.39 -11.46 -33.68
C TYR A 353 0.36 -10.60 -34.72
N ARG A 354 0.73 -9.38 -34.30
CA ARG A 354 1.68 -8.47 -34.97
C ARG A 354 2.77 -8.02 -34.01
N SER A 355 3.94 -7.68 -34.56
CA SER A 355 5.05 -7.07 -33.81
C SER A 355 4.93 -5.57 -33.62
N ARG A 356 3.93 -4.94 -34.25
CA ARG A 356 3.64 -3.50 -34.17
C ARG A 356 2.15 -3.29 -33.95
N LYS A 357 1.82 -2.24 -33.21
CA LYS A 357 0.45 -1.83 -32.94
C LYS A 357 -0.20 -1.20 -34.18
N ASP A 358 -1.44 -1.57 -34.47
CA ASP A 358 -2.30 -0.88 -35.43
C ASP A 358 -3.75 -0.78 -34.90
N SER A 359 -4.73 -0.53 -35.78
CA SER A 359 -6.16 -0.36 -35.42
C SER A 359 -6.90 -1.69 -35.17
N VAL A 360 -6.31 -2.81 -35.55
CA VAL A 360 -6.81 -4.19 -35.34
C VAL A 360 -5.99 -4.83 -34.22
N PHE A 361 -4.69 -4.98 -34.45
CA PHE A 361 -3.71 -5.52 -33.51
C PHE A 361 -3.33 -4.44 -32.50
N SER A 362 -4.21 -4.23 -31.53
CA SER A 362 -4.21 -3.04 -30.66
C SER A 362 -4.06 -3.36 -29.16
N LEU A 363 -4.29 -4.61 -28.77
CA LEU A 363 -4.11 -5.11 -27.40
C LEU A 363 -2.67 -5.63 -27.22
N GLU A 364 -1.94 -5.04 -26.29
CA GLU A 364 -0.54 -5.36 -26.01
C GLU A 364 -0.44 -6.54 -25.03
N VAL A 365 0.18 -7.63 -25.48
CA VAL A 365 0.32 -8.89 -24.73
C VAL A 365 1.67 -8.98 -24.02
N ALA A 366 2.73 -8.50 -24.69
CA ALA A 366 4.10 -8.43 -24.21
C ALA A 366 4.92 -7.47 -25.10
N GLU A 367 6.23 -7.34 -24.84
CA GLU A 367 7.11 -6.47 -25.62
C GLU A 367 7.11 -6.90 -27.09
N ASN A 368 6.70 -5.99 -27.98
CA ASN A 368 6.50 -6.23 -29.41
C ASN A 368 5.57 -7.42 -29.74
N ILE A 369 4.53 -7.69 -28.94
CA ILE A 369 3.47 -8.65 -29.25
C ILE A 369 2.11 -8.00 -29.05
N PHE A 370 1.40 -7.76 -30.16
CA PHE A 370 0.04 -7.21 -30.18
C PHE A 370 -0.92 -8.25 -30.75
N ILE A 371 -2.02 -8.52 -30.04
CA ILE A 371 -3.09 -9.42 -30.50
C ILE A 371 -4.21 -8.63 -31.18
N ASP A 372 -4.87 -9.26 -32.15
CA ASP A 372 -6.15 -8.80 -32.68
C ASP A 372 -7.15 -8.60 -31.53
N LYS A 373 -7.70 -7.38 -31.41
CA LYS A 373 -8.67 -7.02 -30.37
C LYS A 373 -9.94 -7.87 -30.41
N ASP A 374 -10.35 -8.32 -31.60
CA ASP A 374 -11.56 -9.11 -31.78
C ASP A 374 -11.35 -10.57 -31.32
N TYR A 375 -10.11 -11.00 -31.08
CA TYR A 375 -9.83 -12.30 -30.45
C TYR A 375 -10.43 -12.42 -29.04
N THR A 376 -10.66 -11.30 -28.35
CA THR A 376 -11.37 -11.29 -27.07
C THR A 376 -12.76 -11.90 -27.18
N LYS A 377 -13.47 -11.70 -28.31
CA LYS A 377 -14.76 -12.35 -28.58
C LYS A 377 -14.62 -13.87 -28.61
N TYR A 378 -13.62 -14.41 -29.30
CA TYR A 378 -13.34 -15.85 -29.30
C TYR A 378 -13.10 -16.40 -27.89
N MET A 379 -12.44 -15.63 -27.02
CA MET A 379 -12.23 -16.05 -25.62
C MET A 379 -13.57 -16.20 -24.88
N TYR A 380 -14.48 -15.24 -25.02
CA TYR A 380 -15.82 -15.34 -24.42
C TYR A 380 -16.68 -16.44 -25.04
N ASP A 381 -16.76 -16.52 -26.37
CA ASP A 381 -17.44 -17.61 -27.09
C ASP A 381 -16.91 -18.98 -26.61
N LYS A 382 -15.59 -19.08 -26.40
CA LYS A 382 -14.96 -20.31 -25.90
C LYS A 382 -15.34 -20.61 -24.45
N ILE A 383 -15.45 -19.62 -23.56
CA ILE A 383 -15.97 -19.81 -22.19
C ILE A 383 -17.41 -20.29 -22.24
N LEU A 384 -18.28 -19.58 -22.96
CA LEU A 384 -19.72 -19.85 -23.04
C LEU A 384 -20.03 -21.22 -23.67
N SER A 385 -19.16 -21.71 -24.56
CA SER A 385 -19.24 -23.07 -25.12
C SER A 385 -18.97 -24.20 -24.11
N THR A 386 -18.53 -23.91 -22.88
CA THR A 386 -18.22 -24.95 -21.89
C THR A 386 -19.42 -25.27 -21.00
N SER A 387 -19.64 -26.56 -20.73
CA SER A 387 -20.70 -27.01 -19.82
C SER A 387 -20.43 -26.61 -18.37
N LEU A 388 -21.45 -26.04 -17.72
CA LEU A 388 -21.48 -25.80 -16.28
C LEU A 388 -21.48 -27.14 -15.53
N GLY A 389 -20.64 -27.24 -14.50
CA GLY A 389 -20.59 -28.38 -13.60
C GLY A 389 -21.51 -28.23 -12.38
N GLN A 390 -21.44 -29.20 -11.47
CA GLN A 390 -22.11 -29.13 -10.17
C GLN A 390 -21.67 -27.88 -9.38
N LYS A 391 -22.61 -27.30 -8.60
CA LYS A 391 -22.36 -26.16 -7.72
C LYS A 391 -21.57 -26.53 -6.46
N LYS A 392 -20.31 -26.92 -6.63
CA LYS A 392 -19.34 -27.24 -5.57
C LYS A 392 -18.08 -26.38 -5.71
N TYR A 393 -17.31 -26.23 -4.62
CA TYR A 393 -16.07 -25.44 -4.65
C TYR A 393 -15.12 -25.94 -5.76
N LYS A 394 -14.78 -25.02 -6.65
CA LYS A 394 -13.80 -25.20 -7.71
C LYS A 394 -13.24 -23.84 -8.11
N TYR A 395 -12.01 -23.56 -7.68
CA TYR A 395 -11.29 -22.34 -8.06
C TYR A 395 -11.35 -22.13 -9.57
N SER A 396 -11.68 -20.91 -9.99
CA SER A 396 -11.92 -20.55 -11.38
C SER A 396 -11.60 -19.08 -11.62
N ASP A 397 -10.75 -18.82 -12.62
CA ASP A 397 -10.44 -17.46 -13.08
C ASP A 397 -11.54 -16.92 -14.02
N LEU A 398 -12.32 -17.81 -14.66
CA LEU A 398 -13.38 -17.45 -15.60
C LEU A 398 -14.49 -16.59 -14.97
N CYS A 399 -14.67 -16.69 -13.64
CA CYS A 399 -15.48 -15.77 -12.84
C CYS A 399 -15.17 -14.31 -13.18
N TYR A 400 -13.89 -13.96 -13.26
CA TYR A 400 -13.46 -12.56 -13.25
C TYR A 400 -13.40 -11.93 -14.65
N TYR A 401 -13.45 -12.75 -15.70
CA TYR A 401 -13.78 -12.28 -17.06
C TYR A 401 -15.19 -11.68 -17.07
N PHE A 402 -16.15 -12.37 -16.45
CA PHE A 402 -17.52 -11.85 -16.34
C PHE A 402 -17.63 -10.68 -15.38
N THR A 403 -17.01 -10.71 -14.19
CA THR A 403 -17.09 -9.55 -13.28
C THR A 403 -16.49 -8.29 -13.90
N GLN A 404 -15.39 -8.40 -14.66
CA GLN A 404 -14.85 -7.27 -15.42
C GLN A 404 -15.89 -6.69 -16.38
N LYS A 405 -16.56 -7.52 -17.20
CA LYS A 405 -17.60 -7.04 -18.13
C LYS A 405 -18.82 -6.45 -17.43
N VAL A 406 -19.24 -7.03 -16.30
CA VAL A 406 -20.31 -6.49 -15.45
C VAL A 406 -19.94 -5.11 -14.89
N PHE A 407 -18.71 -4.92 -14.40
CA PHE A 407 -18.31 -3.62 -13.85
C PHE A 407 -18.09 -2.57 -14.94
N GLU A 408 -17.45 -2.93 -16.05
CA GLU A 408 -17.28 -2.07 -17.23
C GLU A 408 -18.65 -1.63 -17.81
N SER A 409 -19.68 -2.48 -17.79
CA SER A 409 -21.04 -2.11 -18.23
C SER A 409 -21.80 -1.19 -17.27
N ILE A 410 -21.41 -1.14 -15.99
CA ILE A 410 -21.99 -0.25 -14.97
C ILE A 410 -21.29 1.11 -14.92
N ILE A 411 -19.96 1.14 -15.10
CA ILE A 411 -19.14 2.35 -14.94
C ILE A 411 -18.84 3.09 -16.25
N GLU A 412 -19.14 2.47 -17.40
CA GLU A 412 -18.91 3.00 -18.76
C GLU A 412 -17.45 3.39 -19.09
N GLU A 413 -16.50 2.94 -18.28
CA GLU A 413 -15.05 3.09 -18.51
C GLU A 413 -14.27 1.80 -18.16
N GLY A 414 -12.99 1.74 -18.55
CA GLY A 414 -12.13 0.60 -18.24
C GLY A 414 -11.90 0.47 -16.73
N GLN A 415 -11.98 -0.76 -16.19
CA GLN A 415 -11.82 -1.00 -14.75
C GLN A 415 -10.45 -0.52 -14.22
N ASP A 416 -9.41 -0.51 -15.05
CA ASP A 416 -8.07 -0.02 -14.70
C ASP A 416 -8.01 1.50 -14.50
N VAL A 417 -8.76 2.24 -15.32
CA VAL A 417 -8.92 3.70 -15.21
C VAL A 417 -9.76 4.02 -13.97
N PHE A 418 -10.91 3.35 -13.81
CA PHE A 418 -11.82 3.58 -12.68
C PHE A 418 -11.15 3.30 -11.35
N LEU A 419 -10.52 2.13 -11.18
CA LEU A 419 -9.86 1.74 -9.93
C LEU A 419 -8.79 2.75 -9.52
N HIS A 420 -8.01 3.26 -10.48
CA HIS A 420 -6.99 4.27 -10.18
C HIS A 420 -7.62 5.60 -9.74
N ARG A 421 -8.53 6.14 -10.54
CA ARG A 421 -9.16 7.46 -10.35
C ARG A 421 -10.10 7.54 -9.14
N ALA A 422 -10.91 6.51 -8.93
CA ALA A 422 -11.98 6.51 -7.94
C ALA A 422 -11.59 5.88 -6.59
N ILE A 423 -10.52 5.07 -6.55
CA ILE A 423 -10.13 4.34 -5.33
C ILE A 423 -8.65 4.58 -4.97
N TYR A 424 -7.70 4.18 -5.82
CA TYR A 424 -6.28 4.20 -5.46
C TYR A 424 -5.74 5.62 -5.26
N GLU A 425 -6.05 6.56 -6.14
CA GLU A 425 -5.58 7.95 -6.05
C GLU A 425 -6.20 8.71 -4.85
N PRO A 426 -7.53 8.64 -4.57
CA PRO A 426 -8.10 9.19 -3.33
C PRO A 426 -7.44 8.65 -2.05
N MET A 427 -7.11 7.35 -2.01
CA MET A 427 -6.35 6.74 -0.91
C MET A 427 -4.88 7.19 -0.84
N GLY A 428 -4.33 7.78 -1.91
CA GLY A 428 -2.92 8.17 -2.03
C GLY A 428 -1.97 7.06 -2.49
N LEU A 429 -2.49 5.95 -3.04
CA LEU A 429 -1.68 4.81 -3.46
C LEU A 429 -1.01 5.11 -4.81
N GLN A 430 0.31 4.98 -4.86
CA GLN A 430 1.16 5.45 -5.96
C GLN A 430 1.81 4.32 -6.77
N ASN A 431 1.93 3.15 -6.15
CA ASN A 431 2.67 1.98 -6.61
C ASN A 431 1.74 0.86 -7.07
N ILE A 432 0.43 0.94 -6.76
CA ILE A 432 -0.60 -0.03 -7.21
C ILE A 432 -1.33 0.42 -8.48
N ARG A 433 -1.25 -0.38 -9.56
CA ARG A 433 -1.94 -0.12 -10.85
C ARG A 433 -1.80 -1.27 -11.87
N TYR A 434 -2.65 -1.26 -12.90
CA TYR A 434 -2.37 -1.96 -14.15
C TYR A 434 -1.32 -1.21 -15.00
N HIS A 435 -0.75 -1.89 -16.00
CA HIS A 435 0.19 -1.32 -16.99
C HIS A 435 1.40 -0.56 -16.37
N PRO A 436 2.24 -1.21 -15.57
CA PRO A 436 3.30 -0.53 -14.80
C PRO A 436 4.29 0.25 -15.68
N LEU A 437 4.61 -0.24 -16.89
CA LEU A 437 5.54 0.39 -17.83
C LEU A 437 5.12 1.78 -18.32
N LYS A 438 3.83 2.13 -18.23
CA LYS A 438 3.34 3.48 -18.58
C LYS A 438 3.67 4.54 -17.52
N TYR A 439 4.10 4.13 -16.31
CA TYR A 439 4.17 5.01 -15.13
C TYR A 439 5.41 4.81 -14.25
N PHE A 440 6.05 3.65 -14.32
CA PHE A 440 7.28 3.33 -13.62
C PHE A 440 8.40 3.05 -14.62
N LYS A 441 9.63 3.44 -14.28
CA LYS A 441 10.80 3.01 -15.03
C LYS A 441 10.97 1.49 -14.94
N LYS A 442 11.49 0.84 -15.98
CA LYS A 442 11.57 -0.62 -16.08
C LYS A 442 12.38 -1.23 -14.92
N GLU A 443 13.37 -0.50 -14.41
CA GLU A 443 14.21 -0.89 -13.26
C GLU A 443 13.48 -0.88 -11.89
N ARG A 444 12.29 -0.30 -11.78
CA ARG A 444 11.42 -0.39 -10.58
C ARG A 444 10.43 -1.55 -10.66
N ILE A 445 10.36 -2.25 -11.78
CA ILE A 445 9.41 -3.34 -11.99
C ILE A 445 10.18 -4.64 -11.86
N VAL A 446 9.73 -5.55 -11.01
CA VAL A 446 10.39 -6.84 -10.84
C VAL A 446 9.94 -7.78 -11.98
N PRO A 447 10.87 -8.42 -12.72
CA PRO A 447 10.54 -9.35 -13.79
C PRO A 447 9.95 -10.66 -13.24
N THR A 448 9.19 -11.37 -14.07
CA THR A 448 8.56 -12.64 -13.72
C THR A 448 9.26 -13.80 -14.43
N GLU A 449 8.60 -14.53 -15.33
CA GLU A 449 9.12 -15.75 -15.97
C GLU A 449 9.88 -15.46 -17.28
N HIS A 450 10.87 -16.29 -17.62
CA HIS A 450 11.30 -16.47 -19.00
C HIS A 450 10.28 -17.39 -19.72
N ASP A 451 9.27 -16.79 -20.35
CA ASP A 451 8.17 -17.55 -20.95
C ASP A 451 8.61 -18.23 -22.26
N HIS A 452 9.05 -19.48 -22.17
CA HIS A 452 9.43 -20.31 -23.31
C HIS A 452 8.23 -20.93 -24.07
N LYS A 453 7.01 -20.86 -23.50
CA LYS A 453 5.82 -21.56 -24.01
C LYS A 453 4.99 -20.67 -24.94
N PHE A 454 4.75 -19.42 -24.56
CA PHE A 454 3.85 -18.50 -25.26
C PHE A 454 4.57 -17.28 -25.86
N ARG A 455 5.07 -16.36 -25.01
CA ARG A 455 5.59 -15.05 -25.45
C ARG A 455 7.07 -15.04 -25.86
N LYS A 456 7.78 -16.15 -25.66
CA LYS A 456 9.18 -16.40 -26.07
C LYS A 456 10.19 -15.36 -25.54
N GLN A 457 9.94 -14.77 -24.38
CA GLN A 457 10.72 -13.67 -23.82
C GLN A 457 10.66 -13.61 -22.29
N LEU A 458 11.54 -12.83 -21.66
CA LEU A 458 11.42 -12.46 -20.25
C LEU A 458 10.21 -11.54 -20.04
N ILE A 459 9.27 -11.95 -19.21
CA ILE A 459 8.07 -11.17 -18.90
C ILE A 459 8.39 -10.11 -17.85
N HIS A 460 8.66 -8.89 -18.32
CA HIS A 460 9.09 -7.75 -17.49
C HIS A 460 8.18 -6.54 -17.72
N GLY A 461 7.28 -6.27 -16.78
CA GLY A 461 6.31 -5.16 -16.86
C GLY A 461 5.03 -5.43 -17.64
N TYR A 462 4.85 -6.66 -18.07
CA TYR A 462 3.61 -7.22 -18.61
C TYR A 462 3.06 -8.26 -17.63
N VAL A 463 1.74 -8.45 -17.60
CA VAL A 463 1.11 -9.43 -16.71
C VAL A 463 1.57 -10.85 -17.05
N HIS A 464 1.90 -11.63 -16.01
CA HIS A 464 2.35 -13.01 -16.13
C HIS A 464 1.26 -13.92 -16.71
N ASP A 465 0.02 -13.78 -16.24
CA ASP A 465 -1.13 -14.58 -16.69
C ASP A 465 -1.40 -14.41 -18.20
N PRO A 466 -1.32 -15.50 -19.00
CA PRO A 466 -1.55 -15.42 -20.45
C PRO A 466 -2.95 -14.93 -20.83
N GLY A 467 -3.96 -15.25 -20.01
CA GLY A 467 -5.35 -14.89 -20.27
C GLY A 467 -5.61 -13.39 -20.09
N ALA A 468 -5.02 -12.77 -19.07
CA ALA A 468 -5.06 -11.33 -18.86
C ALA A 468 -4.19 -10.58 -19.87
N ALA A 469 -3.04 -11.16 -20.25
CA ALA A 469 -2.20 -10.60 -21.32
C ALA A 469 -2.95 -10.52 -22.66
N MET A 470 -3.73 -11.56 -23.00
CA MET A 470 -4.59 -11.57 -24.20
C MET A 470 -5.79 -10.61 -24.13
N LEU A 471 -6.16 -10.11 -22.94
CA LEU A 471 -7.10 -8.99 -22.77
C LEU A 471 -6.40 -7.61 -22.88
N GLY A 472 -5.13 -7.57 -23.30
CA GLY A 472 -4.33 -6.34 -23.33
C GLY A 472 -3.75 -5.94 -21.97
N GLY A 473 -3.64 -6.87 -21.01
CA GLY A 473 -3.04 -6.65 -19.69
C GLY A 473 -4.00 -6.26 -18.58
N VAL A 474 -5.29 -6.03 -18.88
CA VAL A 474 -6.33 -5.67 -17.90
C VAL A 474 -7.34 -6.82 -17.80
N GLY A 475 -7.12 -7.72 -16.84
CA GLY A 475 -8.04 -8.81 -16.49
C GLY A 475 -8.57 -8.66 -15.07
N GLY A 476 -9.84 -9.01 -14.81
CA GLY A 476 -10.36 -9.05 -13.45
C GLY A 476 -9.65 -10.08 -12.53
N HIS A 477 -9.03 -11.11 -13.11
CA HIS A 477 -8.31 -12.15 -12.37
C HIS A 477 -6.82 -11.86 -12.13
N ALA A 478 -6.19 -11.01 -12.96
CA ALA A 478 -4.75 -10.70 -12.97
C ALA A 478 -4.46 -9.43 -13.80
N GLY A 479 -3.39 -8.70 -13.46
CA GLY A 479 -2.94 -7.53 -14.23
C GLY A 479 -2.46 -6.34 -13.39
N ILE A 480 -2.81 -6.33 -12.10
CA ILE A 480 -2.32 -5.31 -11.17
C ILE A 480 -0.87 -5.61 -10.78
N PHE A 481 -0.07 -4.55 -10.72
CA PHE A 481 1.24 -4.51 -10.09
C PHE A 481 1.14 -3.68 -8.80
N SER A 482 1.91 -4.03 -7.77
CA SER A 482 1.95 -3.29 -6.49
C SER A 482 3.29 -3.49 -5.76
N ASN A 483 3.63 -2.57 -4.86
CA ASN A 483 4.55 -2.86 -3.76
C ASN A 483 3.77 -3.35 -2.51
N ALA A 484 4.49 -3.70 -1.44
CA ALA A 484 3.88 -4.20 -0.22
C ALA A 484 3.08 -3.14 0.57
N ALA A 485 3.48 -1.87 0.53
CA ALA A 485 2.85 -0.79 1.32
C ALA A 485 1.47 -0.38 0.78
N ASP A 486 1.34 -0.21 -0.53
CA ASP A 486 0.07 0.10 -1.16
C ASP A 486 -0.92 -1.06 -1.01
N LEU A 487 -0.44 -2.30 -1.16
CA LEU A 487 -1.27 -3.49 -0.95
C LEU A 487 -1.68 -3.67 0.52
N ALA A 488 -0.81 -3.33 1.47
CA ALA A 488 -1.18 -3.28 2.89
C ALA A 488 -2.28 -2.23 3.15
N SER A 489 -2.25 -1.09 2.45
CA SER A 489 -3.28 -0.05 2.57
C SER A 489 -4.64 -0.53 2.05
N ILE A 490 -4.67 -1.33 0.97
CA ILE A 490 -5.89 -2.02 0.50
C ILE A 490 -6.40 -3.03 1.54
N MET A 491 -5.51 -3.80 2.18
CA MET A 491 -5.91 -4.71 3.26
C MET A 491 -6.41 -3.96 4.51
N GLN A 492 -5.83 -2.79 4.82
CA GLN A 492 -6.25 -1.93 5.92
C GLN A 492 -7.65 -1.36 5.66
N LEU A 493 -7.97 -0.95 4.44
CA LEU A 493 -9.31 -0.57 4.02
C LEU A 493 -10.35 -1.67 4.31
N PHE A 494 -10.02 -2.94 4.07
CA PHE A 494 -10.90 -4.06 4.41
C PHE A 494 -11.02 -4.32 5.92
N LEU A 495 -9.97 -4.07 6.72
CA LEU A 495 -10.04 -4.15 8.19
C LEU A 495 -10.87 -3.00 8.77
N GLN A 496 -10.68 -1.78 8.29
CA GLN A 496 -11.36 -0.55 8.71
C GLN A 496 -12.76 -0.39 8.10
N ASN A 497 -13.45 -1.50 7.82
CA ASN A 497 -14.85 -1.51 7.37
C ASN A 497 -15.16 -0.75 6.06
N GLY A 498 -14.15 -0.36 5.30
CA GLY A 498 -14.29 0.47 4.10
C GLY A 498 -13.98 1.95 4.30
N SER A 499 -13.52 2.36 5.48
CA SER A 499 -13.03 3.71 5.74
C SER A 499 -11.50 3.77 5.58
N TYR A 500 -10.97 4.68 4.76
CA TYR A 500 -9.52 4.94 4.65
C TYR A 500 -9.23 6.35 4.10
N ALA A 501 -8.20 7.02 4.65
CA ALA A 501 -7.79 8.38 4.28
C ALA A 501 -8.96 9.40 4.27
N GLY A 502 -9.87 9.29 5.24
CA GLY A 502 -11.05 10.17 5.36
C GLY A 502 -12.18 9.88 4.37
N ASN A 503 -12.17 8.71 3.72
CA ASN A 503 -13.19 8.30 2.75
C ASN A 503 -13.87 7.02 3.19
N GLU A 504 -15.19 6.93 2.97
CA GLU A 504 -15.92 5.66 2.96
C GLU A 504 -16.02 5.15 1.51
N PHE A 505 -15.53 3.93 1.27
CA PHE A 505 -15.59 3.23 -0.02
C PHE A 505 -16.64 2.11 -0.02
N PHE A 506 -16.94 1.57 1.16
CA PHE A 506 -18.02 0.63 1.43
C PHE A 506 -18.32 0.63 2.93
N THR A 507 -19.42 -0.02 3.33
CA THR A 507 -19.84 -0.09 4.74
C THR A 507 -19.36 -1.36 5.43
N GLU A 508 -19.41 -1.37 6.78
CA GLU A 508 -19.17 -2.58 7.56
C GLU A 508 -20.09 -3.75 7.16
N SER A 509 -21.36 -3.49 6.82
CA SER A 509 -22.30 -4.55 6.43
C SER A 509 -21.88 -5.22 5.13
N ILE A 510 -21.36 -4.45 4.16
CA ILE A 510 -20.74 -4.97 2.93
C ILE A 510 -19.45 -5.74 3.27
N ARG A 511 -18.55 -5.18 4.09
CA ARG A 511 -17.34 -5.87 4.56
C ARG A 511 -17.63 -7.24 5.17
N LYS A 512 -18.59 -7.31 6.10
CA LYS A 512 -19.03 -8.56 6.75
C LYS A 512 -19.70 -9.52 5.76
N LYS A 513 -20.50 -9.02 4.81
CA LYS A 513 -21.15 -9.83 3.76
C LYS A 513 -20.13 -10.49 2.83
N PHE A 514 -19.09 -9.77 2.41
CA PHE A 514 -18.07 -10.30 1.51
C PHE A 514 -17.09 -11.24 2.20
N THR A 515 -16.65 -10.94 3.43
CA THR A 515 -15.58 -11.69 4.12
C THR A 515 -16.05 -12.91 4.92
N LYS A 516 -17.36 -13.13 5.10
CA LYS A 516 -17.90 -14.36 5.75
C LYS A 516 -17.83 -15.59 4.84
N LYS A 517 -17.90 -16.79 5.45
CA LYS A 517 -18.14 -18.06 4.74
C LYS A 517 -19.47 -18.00 3.98
N GLN A 518 -19.49 -18.35 2.70
CA GLN A 518 -20.71 -18.25 1.88
C GLN A 518 -21.55 -19.53 1.86
N TYR A 519 -20.92 -20.71 1.87
CA TYR A 519 -21.61 -22.01 1.81
C TYR A 519 -20.98 -23.02 2.77
N GLU A 520 -21.75 -23.96 3.29
CA GLU A 520 -21.30 -24.93 4.30
C GLU A 520 -20.06 -25.74 3.86
N ASN A 521 -20.09 -26.30 2.65
CA ASN A 521 -19.03 -27.13 2.08
C ASN A 521 -17.99 -26.33 1.27
N ASN A 522 -17.87 -25.01 1.52
CA ASN A 522 -16.91 -24.14 0.85
C ASN A 522 -16.41 -23.04 1.81
N ARG A 523 -15.13 -23.07 2.16
CA ARG A 523 -14.51 -22.09 3.07
C ARG A 523 -14.55 -20.65 2.54
N ARG A 524 -14.64 -20.45 1.21
CA ARG A 524 -14.44 -19.15 0.53
C ARG A 524 -15.44 -18.09 0.98
N ALA A 525 -14.97 -16.85 0.88
CA ALA A 525 -15.78 -15.64 0.92
C ALA A 525 -16.23 -15.25 -0.50
N ILE A 526 -16.91 -14.11 -0.65
CA ILE A 526 -17.05 -13.48 -1.97
C ILE A 526 -15.68 -12.90 -2.34
N GLY A 527 -15.03 -13.45 -3.36
CA GLY A 527 -13.71 -13.00 -3.83
C GLY A 527 -12.54 -13.49 -2.98
N PHE A 528 -12.61 -13.33 -1.66
CA PHE A 528 -11.54 -13.68 -0.74
C PHE A 528 -11.36 -15.19 -0.49
N ASP A 529 -10.11 -15.58 -0.24
CA ASP A 529 -9.80 -16.81 0.48
C ASP A 529 -9.97 -16.62 2.00
N ARG A 530 -10.18 -17.72 2.71
CA ARG A 530 -10.35 -17.77 4.17
C ARG A 530 -9.62 -19.01 4.72
N PRO A 531 -9.27 -19.09 6.02
CA PRO A 531 -8.52 -20.20 6.56
C PRO A 531 -9.09 -21.58 6.26
N ARG A 532 -8.20 -22.57 6.31
CA ARG A 532 -8.58 -23.96 6.56
C ARG A 532 -8.61 -24.16 8.08
N GLU A 533 -9.31 -25.19 8.54
CA GLU A 533 -9.43 -25.51 9.97
C GLU A 533 -8.06 -25.71 10.64
N ASN A 534 -7.13 -26.37 9.95
CA ASN A 534 -5.76 -26.62 10.41
C ASN A 534 -4.71 -25.69 9.76
N GLY A 535 -5.13 -24.57 9.16
CA GLY A 535 -4.24 -23.65 8.42
C GLY A 535 -3.66 -24.22 7.11
N GLY A 536 -2.58 -23.61 6.63
CA GLY A 536 -1.73 -24.09 5.54
C GLY A 536 -1.86 -23.33 4.20
N GLY A 537 -0.72 -23.16 3.52
CA GLY A 537 -0.57 -22.69 2.13
C GLY A 537 -0.86 -21.21 1.85
N THR A 538 -1.80 -20.62 2.60
CA THR A 538 -2.25 -19.22 2.50
C THR A 538 -2.21 -18.51 3.85
N CYS A 539 -2.54 -19.21 4.94
CA CYS A 539 -2.45 -18.68 6.30
C CYS A 539 -1.83 -19.70 7.26
N ASP A 540 -1.21 -19.24 8.34
CA ASP A 540 -0.83 -20.12 9.45
C ASP A 540 -2.06 -20.57 10.26
N LYS A 541 -1.92 -21.64 11.06
CA LYS A 541 -2.98 -22.15 11.94
C LYS A 541 -3.30 -21.23 13.11
N LEU A 542 -2.40 -20.33 13.50
CA LEU A 542 -2.62 -19.35 14.57
C LEU A 542 -3.51 -18.18 14.12
N ALA A 543 -3.63 -17.95 12.81
CA ALA A 543 -4.54 -16.96 12.23
C ALA A 543 -6.00 -17.28 12.59
N SER A 544 -6.80 -16.26 12.91
CA SER A 544 -8.20 -16.44 13.28
C SER A 544 -9.02 -16.97 12.11
N GLN A 545 -10.06 -17.76 12.39
CA GLN A 545 -11.03 -18.22 11.37
C GLN A 545 -11.87 -17.07 10.77
N SER A 546 -11.78 -15.85 11.31
CA SER A 546 -12.33 -14.62 10.72
C SER A 546 -11.39 -13.93 9.74
N SER A 547 -10.12 -14.34 9.65
CA SER A 547 -9.15 -13.77 8.70
C SER A 547 -9.48 -14.10 7.25
N PHE A 548 -8.94 -13.30 6.33
CA PHE A 548 -9.20 -13.39 4.89
C PHE A 548 -8.05 -12.80 4.07
N GLY A 549 -7.98 -13.16 2.79
CA GLY A 549 -6.93 -12.65 1.90
C GLY A 549 -6.91 -13.33 0.54
N HIS A 550 -5.77 -13.27 -0.15
CA HIS A 550 -5.54 -14.06 -1.37
C HIS A 550 -4.03 -14.23 -1.66
N SER A 551 -3.67 -15.33 -2.32
CA SER A 551 -2.33 -15.55 -2.87
C SER A 551 -2.26 -15.28 -4.38
N GLY A 552 -1.13 -14.79 -4.86
CA GLY A 552 -0.78 -14.66 -6.27
C GLY A 552 0.10 -15.83 -6.75
N PHE A 553 -0.04 -16.21 -8.02
CA PHE A 553 0.75 -17.29 -8.64
C PHE A 553 2.24 -16.95 -8.77
N THR A 554 2.56 -15.66 -8.91
CA THR A 554 3.92 -15.09 -8.92
C THR A 554 4.69 -15.25 -7.61
N GLY A 555 4.02 -15.67 -6.52
CA GLY A 555 4.60 -15.85 -5.18
C GLY A 555 3.92 -15.02 -4.10
N ALA A 556 3.24 -13.94 -4.51
CA ALA A 556 2.61 -12.97 -3.63
C ALA A 556 1.57 -13.59 -2.66
N LEU A 557 1.38 -12.94 -1.51
CA LEU A 557 0.32 -13.17 -0.54
C LEU A 557 -0.07 -11.85 0.12
N ALA A 558 -1.36 -11.59 0.24
CA ALA A 558 -1.93 -10.55 1.08
C ALA A 558 -2.95 -11.18 2.03
N TRP A 559 -2.79 -10.96 3.33
CA TRP A 559 -3.63 -11.54 4.37
C TRP A 559 -3.98 -10.51 5.44
N ALA A 560 -5.21 -10.55 5.93
CA ALA A 560 -5.69 -9.68 7.00
C ALA A 560 -6.48 -10.49 8.05
N ASP A 561 -6.18 -10.26 9.33
CA ASP A 561 -6.85 -10.88 10.46
C ASP A 561 -7.59 -9.83 11.33
N PRO A 562 -8.93 -9.77 11.26
CA PRO A 562 -9.74 -8.86 12.09
C PRO A 562 -9.72 -9.14 13.59
N ARG A 563 -9.26 -10.31 14.06
CA ARG A 563 -9.18 -10.62 15.50
C ARG A 563 -8.03 -9.89 16.17
N ASP A 564 -6.88 -9.88 15.51
CA ASP A 564 -5.62 -9.37 16.03
C ASP A 564 -5.16 -8.08 15.32
N GLU A 565 -5.97 -7.60 14.38
CA GLU A 565 -5.70 -6.44 13.52
C GLU A 565 -4.37 -6.55 12.76
N VAL A 566 -4.05 -7.77 12.33
CA VAL A 566 -2.81 -8.09 11.60
C VAL A 566 -3.04 -7.94 10.11
N ILE A 567 -2.08 -7.33 9.42
CA ILE A 567 -1.91 -7.45 7.98
C ILE A 567 -0.53 -8.05 7.72
N PHE A 568 -0.50 -9.10 6.90
CA PHE A 568 0.73 -9.71 6.42
C PHE A 568 0.76 -9.63 4.88
N ILE A 569 1.75 -8.94 4.35
CA ILE A 569 2.04 -8.88 2.92
C ILE A 569 3.40 -9.52 2.65
N PHE A 570 3.43 -10.44 1.70
CA PHE A 570 4.65 -11.01 1.14
C PHE A 570 4.58 -10.91 -0.39
N LEU A 571 5.56 -10.28 -1.03
CA LEU A 571 5.67 -10.21 -2.49
C LEU A 571 7.01 -10.82 -2.92
N SER A 572 6.98 -11.69 -3.92
CA SER A 572 8.17 -12.18 -4.60
C SER A 572 7.86 -12.48 -6.07
N ASN A 573 8.90 -12.78 -6.84
CA ASN A 573 8.82 -13.28 -8.20
C ASN A 573 9.33 -14.74 -8.25
N ARG A 574 8.73 -15.64 -7.46
CA ARG A 574 9.11 -17.08 -7.40
C ARG A 574 9.07 -17.82 -8.75
N VAL A 575 8.33 -17.26 -9.71
CA VAL A 575 8.23 -17.77 -11.09
C VAL A 575 9.42 -17.35 -11.97
N HIS A 576 10.40 -16.65 -11.41
CA HIS A 576 11.66 -16.34 -12.06
C HIS A 576 12.71 -17.41 -11.73
N PRO A 577 13.44 -17.96 -12.72
CA PRO A 577 13.23 -17.81 -14.17
C PRO A 577 12.08 -18.68 -14.70
N ASP A 578 11.68 -19.72 -13.96
CA ASP A 578 10.69 -20.74 -14.36
C ASP A 578 9.52 -20.81 -13.35
N GLN A 579 8.29 -20.83 -13.87
CA GLN A 579 7.06 -20.93 -13.08
C GLN A 579 6.84 -22.28 -12.38
N GLU A 580 7.51 -23.35 -12.82
CA GLU A 580 7.43 -24.67 -12.21
C GLU A 580 8.18 -24.76 -10.86
N ASN A 581 8.83 -23.67 -10.41
CA ASN A 581 9.45 -23.59 -9.08
C ASN A 581 8.41 -23.52 -7.95
N TRP A 582 8.21 -24.64 -7.24
CA TRP A 582 7.26 -24.73 -6.12
C TRP A 582 7.88 -24.59 -4.72
N LYS A 583 9.19 -24.34 -4.60
CA LYS A 583 9.92 -24.26 -3.32
C LYS A 583 9.27 -23.33 -2.30
N ILE A 584 8.71 -22.19 -2.71
CA ILE A 584 7.99 -21.26 -1.82
C ILE A 584 6.82 -21.91 -1.05
N ARG A 585 6.15 -22.91 -1.65
CA ARG A 585 5.11 -23.72 -1.02
C ARG A 585 5.73 -24.83 -0.20
N ASP A 586 6.70 -25.54 -0.78
CA ASP A 586 7.25 -26.78 -0.23
C ASP A 586 8.11 -26.53 1.01
N MET A 587 8.75 -25.36 1.10
CA MET A 587 9.46 -24.82 2.27
C MET A 587 8.55 -24.01 3.22
N ASN A 588 7.23 -23.97 2.98
CA ASN A 588 6.21 -23.30 3.81
C ASN A 588 6.42 -21.80 4.12
N ILE A 589 7.36 -21.12 3.43
CA ILE A 589 7.90 -19.77 3.70
C ILE A 589 6.86 -18.76 4.21
N ARG A 590 5.77 -18.58 3.48
CA ARG A 590 4.76 -17.54 3.77
C ARG A 590 3.88 -17.87 4.98
N THR A 591 3.76 -19.16 5.32
CA THR A 591 3.05 -19.63 6.50
C THR A 591 3.94 -19.49 7.73
N ASP A 592 5.23 -19.84 7.61
CA ASP A 592 6.17 -19.77 8.74
C ASP A 592 6.47 -18.30 9.11
N MET A 593 6.58 -17.40 8.13
CA MET A 593 6.65 -15.96 8.39
C MET A 593 5.42 -15.43 9.13
N GLN A 594 4.20 -15.87 8.76
CA GLN A 594 2.99 -15.53 9.52
C GLN A 594 3.04 -16.10 10.94
N GLN A 595 3.55 -17.33 11.12
CA GLN A 595 3.69 -17.93 12.43
C GLN A 595 4.63 -17.13 13.34
N VAL A 596 5.71 -16.54 12.80
CA VAL A 596 6.58 -15.60 13.55
C VAL A 596 5.76 -14.40 14.06
N VAL A 597 4.94 -13.79 13.20
CA VAL A 597 4.06 -12.66 13.58
C VAL A 597 3.04 -13.05 14.66
N TYR A 598 2.35 -14.18 14.51
CA TYR A 598 1.35 -14.61 15.51
C TYR A 598 1.99 -15.04 16.83
N LYS A 599 3.18 -15.65 16.81
CA LYS A 599 3.96 -15.94 18.03
C LYS A 599 4.39 -14.67 18.76
N ALA A 600 4.81 -13.64 18.03
CA ALA A 600 5.13 -12.33 18.62
C ALA A 600 3.91 -11.67 19.31
N LEU A 601 2.69 -12.01 18.88
CA LEU A 601 1.43 -11.59 19.50
C LEU A 601 0.94 -12.51 20.64
N ASN A 602 1.69 -13.54 21.01
CA ASN A 602 1.28 -14.58 21.96
C ASN A 602 -0.06 -15.24 21.55
N ARG A 603 -0.04 -15.96 20.42
CA ARG A 603 -1.17 -16.75 19.88
C ARG A 603 -0.82 -18.22 19.74
#